data_AF-A0A1Z4QNK9-F1
#
_entry.id   AF-A0A1Z4QNK9-F1
#
_cell.length_a   1.000
_cell.length_b   1.000
_cell.length_c   1.000
_cell.angle_alpha   90.00
_cell.angle_beta   90.00
_cell.angle_gamma   90.00
#
_symmetry.space_group_name_H-M   'P 1'
#
loop_
_entity.id
_entity.type
_entity.pdbx_description
1 polymer ?
#
loop_
_entity_poly.entity_id
_entity_poly.type
_entity_poly.pdbx_seq_one_letter_code
_entity_poly.pdbx_strand_id
1 'polypeptide(L)'
;MQYQIEFKPKAIKDLQQLPVNIRERIISKIDAMQDNLQGDVKHLTNFTPEYRLRVSDFRVLFELEEETIMIYRVKHRSKAYE
;
A
#
# COMPACT_ATOMS: atom_id res chain seq x y z
N MET A 1 -9.59 13.37 8.06
CA MET A 1 -9.84 13.43 6.61
C MET A 1 -10.09 12.02 6.14
N GLN A 2 -11.07 11.82 5.26
CA GLN A 2 -11.41 10.50 4.75
C GLN A 2 -10.89 10.36 3.33
N TYR A 3 -9.97 9.42 3.12
CA TYR A 3 -9.42 9.15 1.79
C TYR A 3 -10.19 8.01 1.11
N GLN A 4 -10.35 8.09 -0.20
CA GLN A 4 -10.77 6.97 -1.03
C GLN A 4 -9.58 6.05 -1.33
N ILE A 5 -9.82 4.76 -1.58
CA ILE A 5 -8.76 3.82 -1.96
C ILE A 5 -9.05 3.28 -3.35
N GLU A 6 -8.06 3.35 -4.22
CA GLU A 6 -8.10 2.69 -5.51
C GLU A 6 -6.90 1.76 -5.70
N PHE A 7 -7.15 0.60 -6.31
CA PHE A 7 -6.10 -0.37 -6.61
C PHE A 7 -5.79 -0.39 -8.10
N LYS A 8 -4.53 -0.14 -8.45
CA LYS A 8 -4.06 -0.39 -9.82
C LYS A 8 -4.06 -1.89 -10.10
N PRO A 9 -4.21 -2.33 -11.36
CA PRO A 9 -4.26 -3.76 -11.71
C PRO A 9 -3.06 -4.59 -11.22
N LYS A 10 -1.88 -3.98 -11.12
CA LYS A 10 -0.68 -4.65 -10.58
C LYS A 10 -0.79 -4.92 -9.08
N ALA A 11 -1.37 -4.01 -8.29
CA ALA A 11 -1.59 -4.22 -6.86
C ALA A 11 -2.58 -5.36 -6.61
N ILE A 12 -3.66 -5.44 -7.39
CA ILE A 12 -4.63 -6.53 -7.33
C ILE A 12 -3.93 -7.88 -7.57
N LYS A 13 -3.14 -7.97 -8.65
CA LYS A 13 -2.35 -9.19 -8.95
C LYS A 13 -1.35 -9.53 -7.85
N ASP A 14 -0.68 -8.52 -7.29
CA ASP A 14 0.27 -8.71 -6.19
C ASP A 14 -0.45 -9.30 -4.95
N LEU A 15 -1.61 -8.76 -4.58
CA LEU A 15 -2.43 -9.26 -3.46
C LEU A 15 -2.97 -10.67 -3.69
N GLN A 16 -3.43 -10.97 -4.91
CA GLN A 16 -3.98 -12.29 -5.26
C GLN A 16 -2.95 -13.43 -5.12
N GLN A 17 -1.66 -13.13 -5.31
CA GLN A 17 -0.56 -14.10 -5.15
C GLN A 17 -0.19 -14.36 -3.68
N LEU A 18 -0.73 -13.59 -2.74
CA LEU A 18 -0.41 -13.76 -1.32
C LEU A 18 -1.33 -14.80 -0.66
N PRO A 19 -0.82 -15.54 0.33
CA PRO A 19 -1.63 -16.31 1.25
C PRO A 19 -2.77 -15.47 1.85
N VAL A 20 -3.93 -16.09 2.06
CA VAL A 20 -5.17 -15.40 2.48
C VAL A 20 -4.97 -14.57 3.74
N ASN A 21 -4.34 -15.14 4.76
CA ASN A 21 -4.03 -14.48 6.03
C ASN A 21 -3.16 -13.22 5.87
N ILE A 22 -2.19 -13.25 4.95
CA ILE A 22 -1.32 -12.11 4.65
C ILE A 22 -2.11 -11.05 3.90
N ARG A 23 -2.89 -11.46 2.89
CA ARG A 23 -3.73 -10.55 2.11
C ARG A 23 -4.73 -9.81 2.99
N GLU A 24 -5.45 -10.50 3.85
CA GLU A 24 -6.42 -9.88 4.78
C GLU A 24 -5.75 -8.88 5.72
N ARG A 25 -4.58 -9.22 6.26
CA ARG A 25 -3.82 -8.29 7.11
C ARG A 25 -3.38 -7.04 6.36
N ILE A 26 -3.00 -7.17 5.09
CA ILE A 26 -2.61 -6.02 4.26
C ILE A 26 -3.84 -5.16 3.93
N ILE A 27 -4.95 -5.76 3.51
CA ILE A 27 -6.19 -5.04 3.21
C ILE A 27 -6.68 -4.27 4.44
N SER A 28 -6.74 -4.91 5.61
CA SER A 28 -7.14 -4.24 6.85
C SER A 28 -6.26 -3.02 7.19
N LYS A 29 -4.96 -3.09 6.90
CA LYS A 29 -4.05 -1.94 7.09
C LYS A 29 -4.19 -0.88 6.01
N ILE A 30 -4.55 -1.26 4.78
CA ILE A 30 -4.86 -0.31 3.72
C ILE A 30 -6.16 0.42 4.05
N ASP A 31 -7.21 -0.28 4.49
CA ASP A 31 -8.49 0.32 4.86
C ASP A 31 -8.35 1.32 6.01
N ALA A 32 -7.47 1.03 6.97
CA ALA A 32 -7.17 1.96 8.06
C ALA A 32 -6.57 3.28 7.56
N MET A 33 -5.89 3.31 6.41
CA MET A 33 -5.33 4.55 5.86
C MET A 33 -6.42 5.53 5.40
N GLN A 34 -7.66 5.07 5.17
CA GLN A 34 -8.77 5.97 4.84
C GLN A 34 -8.95 7.04 5.93
N ASP A 35 -8.69 6.69 7.19
CA ASP A 35 -8.71 7.64 8.29
C ASP A 35 -7.32 8.24 8.50
N ASN A 36 -7.08 9.38 7.83
CA ASN A 36 -5.90 10.22 8.03
C ASN A 36 -4.55 9.48 7.86
N LEU A 37 -4.45 8.58 6.88
CA LEU A 37 -3.22 7.81 6.56
C LEU A 37 -2.68 6.99 7.74
N GLN A 38 -3.57 6.48 8.59
CA GLN A 38 -3.18 5.71 9.76
C GLN A 38 -2.27 4.52 9.42
N GLY A 39 -1.13 4.42 10.11
CA GLY A 39 -0.20 3.30 9.98
C GLY A 39 1.28 3.72 9.95
N ASP A 40 2.15 2.76 9.63
CA ASP A 40 3.58 3.03 9.39
C ASP A 40 3.76 3.48 7.92
N VAL A 41 3.28 4.69 7.66
CA VAL A 41 3.38 5.38 6.37
C VAL A 41 4.65 6.23 6.36
N LYS A 42 5.40 6.16 5.26
CA LYS A 42 6.58 6.99 5.03
C LYS A 42 6.59 7.52 3.59
N HIS A 43 6.92 8.80 3.45
CA HIS A 43 7.24 9.41 2.17
C HIS A 43 8.64 8.95 1.71
N LEU A 44 8.75 8.52 0.46
CA LEU A 44 9.97 8.06 -0.19
C LEU A 44 10.53 9.20 -1.04
N THR A 45 11.78 9.59 -0.78
CA THR A 45 12.48 10.60 -1.58
C THR A 45 12.98 9.99 -2.88
N ASN A 46 12.76 10.66 -4.03
CA ASN A 46 13.22 10.23 -5.36
C ASN A 46 12.68 8.86 -5.80
N PHE A 47 11.45 8.52 -5.43
CA PHE A 47 10.83 7.25 -5.78
C PHE A 47 9.36 7.45 -6.13
N THR A 48 8.91 6.82 -7.21
CA THR A 48 7.50 6.84 -7.68
C THR A 48 7.02 5.39 -7.66
N PRO A 49 6.01 5.00 -6.86
CA PRO A 49 5.14 5.79 -5.96
C PRO A 49 5.80 6.45 -4.73
N GLU A 50 5.46 7.70 -4.44
CA GLU A 50 6.12 8.52 -3.41
C GLU A 50 5.81 8.10 -1.95
N TYR A 51 4.89 7.17 -1.69
CA TYR A 51 4.56 6.73 -0.35
C TYR A 51 4.65 5.22 -0.16
N ARG A 52 4.91 4.82 1.08
CA ARG A 52 4.96 3.41 1.49
C ARG A 52 4.32 3.17 2.85
N LEU A 53 3.37 2.26 2.90
CA LEU A 53 2.87 1.64 4.13
C LEU A 53 3.64 0.35 4.42
N ARG A 54 4.14 0.19 5.65
CA ARG A 54 4.75 -1.05 6.13
C ARG A 54 3.71 -1.96 6.78
N VAL A 55 3.64 -3.22 6.32
CA VAL A 55 2.80 -4.26 6.92
C VAL A 55 3.65 -5.52 7.13
N SER A 56 4.22 -5.68 8.32
CA SER A 56 5.17 -6.76 8.63
C SER A 56 6.33 -6.80 7.60
N ASP A 57 6.43 -7.88 6.83
CA ASP A 57 7.43 -8.07 5.78
C ASP A 57 6.97 -7.60 4.40
N PHE A 58 5.80 -6.98 4.30
CA PHE A 58 5.27 -6.40 3.07
C PHE A 58 5.34 -4.87 3.10
N ARG A 59 5.39 -4.29 1.91
CA ARG A 59 5.37 -2.86 1.65
C ARG A 59 4.30 -2.62 0.60
N VAL A 60 3.41 -1.70 0.91
CA VAL A 60 2.39 -1.21 -0.01
C VAL A 60 2.90 0.12 -0.54
N LEU A 61 3.15 0.19 -1.84
CA LEU A 61 3.62 1.40 -2.53
C LEU A 61 2.41 2.12 -3.11
N PHE A 62 2.26 3.39 -2.77
CA PHE A 62 1.08 4.19 -3.13
C PHE A 62 1.43 5.66 -3.34
N GLU A 63 0.51 6.39 -3.97
CA GLU A 63 0.53 7.85 -4.08
C GLU A 63 -0.76 8.44 -3.52
N LEU A 64 -0.73 9.73 -3.21
CA LEU A 64 -1.90 10.51 -2.87
C LEU A 64 -2.22 11.42 -4.04
N GLU A 65 -3.37 11.21 -4.66
CA GLU A 65 -3.93 12.08 -5.67
C GLU A 65 -5.18 12.73 -5.05
N GLU A 66 -5.07 14.01 -4.67
CA GLU A 66 -6.13 14.75 -3.96
C GLU A 66 -6.53 14.05 -2.64
N GLU A 67 -7.72 13.43 -2.62
CA GLU A 67 -8.25 12.66 -1.49
C GLU A 67 -8.28 11.15 -1.78
N THR A 68 -7.52 10.69 -2.77
CA THR A 68 -7.47 9.28 -3.18
C THR A 68 -6.08 8.68 -2.94
N ILE A 69 -6.06 7.56 -2.22
CA ILE A 69 -4.91 6.71 -2.03
C ILE A 69 -4.82 5.71 -3.18
N MET A 70 -3.87 5.92 -4.07
CA MET A 70 -3.65 5.10 -5.26
C MET A 70 -2.65 3.98 -4.95
N ILE A 71 -3.14 2.75 -4.72
CA ILE A 71 -2.28 1.59 -4.43
C ILE A 71 -1.71 1.02 -5.74
N TYR A 72 -0.40 1.12 -5.91
CA TYR A 72 0.29 0.67 -7.12
C TYR A 72 0.82 -0.76 -7.02
N ARG A 73 1.48 -1.10 -5.92
CA ARG A 73 2.16 -2.39 -5.72
C ARG A 73 2.10 -2.86 -4.28
N VAL A 74 2.12 -4.17 -4.11
CA VAL A 74 2.31 -4.83 -2.80
C VAL A 74 3.48 -5.77 -2.93
N LYS A 75 4.57 -5.49 -2.21
CA LYS A 75 5.84 -6.21 -2.36
C LYS A 75 6.37 -6.69 -1.02
N HIS A 76 6.95 -7.89 -1.04
CA HIS A 76 7.77 -8.34 0.08
C HIS A 76 9.00 -7.44 0.22
N ARG A 77 9.50 -7.27 1.44
CA ARG A 77 10.59 -6.35 1.78
C ARG A 77 11.84 -6.51 0.94
N SER A 78 12.13 -7.75 0.56
CA SER A 78 13.31 -8.13 -0.22
C SER A 78 13.19 -7.75 -1.70
N LYS A 79 11.99 -7.46 -2.20
CA LYS A 79 11.71 -7.12 -3.60
C LYS A 79 11.07 -5.74 -3.78
N ALA A 80 11.05 -4.93 -2.72
CA ALA A 80 10.36 -3.63 -2.71
C ALA A 80 11.25 -2.47 -3.19
N TYR A 81 12.57 -2.68 -3.27
CA TYR A 81 13.57 -1.67 -3.63
C TYR A 81 14.53 -2.15 -4.73
N GLU A 82 14.16 -3.21 -5.44
CA GLU A 82 14.82 -3.60 -6.70
C GLU A 82 14.26 -2.76 -7.86
#